data_AF-A0A661QNC4-F1
#
_entry.id   AF-A0A661QNC4-F1
#
_cell.length_a   1.000
_cell.length_b   1.000
_cell.length_c   1.000
_cell.angle_alpha   90.00
_cell.angle_beta   90.00
_cell.angle_gamma   90.00
#
_symmetry.space_group_name_H-M   'P 1'
#
loop_
_entity.id
_entity.type
_entity.pdbx_description
1 polymer ?
#
loop_
_entity_poly.entity_id
_entity_poly.type
_entity_poly.pdbx_seq_one_letter_code
_entity_poly.pdbx_strand_id
1 'polypeptide(L)'
;MGKITTPKHLFLDPVCFMEVAPDKRDFTFTYKMRTYYFCAESCRKAFEKNPEKYFGSKTSKPKGWWGRYLERLNRITGGRSQKCH
;
A
#
# COMPACT_ATOMS: atom_id res chain seq x y z
N MET A 1 2.01 -30.99 -21.40
CA MET A 1 0.80 -30.15 -21.24
C MET A 1 0.91 -29.32 -19.96
N GLY A 2 1.32 -28.05 -20.05
CA GLY A 2 1.34 -27.14 -18.90
C GLY A 2 0.02 -26.38 -18.84
N LYS A 3 -0.81 -26.64 -17.83
CA LYS A 3 -2.03 -25.86 -17.61
C LYS A 3 -1.61 -24.46 -17.16
N ILE A 4 -1.72 -23.47 -18.04
CA ILE A 4 -1.54 -22.06 -17.70
C ILE A 4 -2.82 -21.62 -16.96
N THR A 5 -2.92 -21.95 -15.68
CA THR A 5 -4.00 -21.46 -14.82
C THR A 5 -3.63 -20.06 -14.38
N THR A 6 -4.09 -19.05 -15.10
CA THR A 6 -4.00 -17.65 -14.66
C THR A 6 -4.81 -17.50 -13.37
N PRO A 7 -4.18 -17.20 -12.22
CA PRO A 7 -4.92 -17.01 -10.99
C PRO A 7 -5.74 -15.73 -11.13
N LYS A 8 -7.08 -15.89 -11.12
CA LYS A 8 -8.04 -14.77 -11.23
C LYS A 8 -7.92 -13.72 -10.12
N HIS A 9 -7.26 -14.04 -9.01
CA HIS A 9 -7.06 -13.14 -7.87
C HIS A 9 -5.66 -13.28 -7.29
N LEU A 10 -4.78 -12.34 -7.59
CA LEU A 10 -3.48 -12.22 -6.92
C LEU A 10 -3.65 -11.41 -5.63
N PHE A 11 -3.13 -11.93 -4.53
CA PHE A 11 -3.11 -11.25 -3.24
C PHE A 11 -1.78 -10.55 -3.04
N LEU A 12 -1.79 -9.32 -2.55
CA LEU A 12 -0.57 -8.56 -2.31
C LEU A 12 -0.06 -8.80 -0.88
N ASP A 13 1.19 -9.25 -0.74
CA ASP A 13 1.84 -9.36 0.56
C ASP A 13 2.06 -7.96 1.16
N PRO A 14 1.55 -7.65 2.37
CA PRO A 14 1.66 -6.32 2.98
C PRO A 14 3.08 -5.98 3.47
N VAL A 15 4.00 -6.95 3.53
CA VAL A 15 5.38 -6.76 4.00
C VAL A 15 6.32 -6.47 2.83
N CYS A 16 6.25 -7.26 1.77
CA CYS A 16 7.17 -7.19 0.63
C CYS A 16 6.53 -6.73 -0.68
N PHE A 17 5.21 -6.55 -0.72
CA PHE A 17 4.44 -6.16 -1.90
C PHE A 17 4.59 -7.13 -3.09
N MET A 18 4.87 -8.41 -2.82
CA MET A 18 4.87 -9.45 -3.84
C MET A 18 3.47 -10.01 -4.06
N GLU A 19 3.21 -10.42 -5.31
CA GLU A 19 1.95 -11.06 -5.70
C GLU A 19 1.96 -12.54 -5.29
N VAL A 20 0.94 -12.94 -4.55
CA VAL A 20 0.73 -14.30 -4.03
C VAL A 20 -0.48 -14.90 -4.71
N ALA A 21 -0.27 -16.02 -5.39
CA ALA A 21 -1.35 -16.77 -6.00
C ALA A 21 -2.22 -17.44 -4.92
N PRO A 22 -3.56 -17.48 -5.09
CA PRO A 22 -4.49 -18.03 -4.11
C PRO A 22 -4.39 -19.54 -4.00
N ASP A 23 -3.75 -20.21 -4.96
CA ASP A 23 -3.49 -21.64 -4.98
C ASP A 23 -2.24 -22.02 -4.16
N LYS A 24 -1.39 -21.04 -3.84
CA LYS A 24 -0.20 -21.19 -2.98
C LYS A 24 -0.54 -20.73 -1.55
N ARG A 25 -1.42 -21.47 -0.86
CA ARG A 25 -2.00 -21.09 0.44
C ARG A 25 -1.14 -21.39 1.67
N ASP A 26 0.17 -21.51 1.54
CA ASP A 26 0.98 -22.04 2.64
C ASP A 26 1.17 -21.05 3.80
N PHE A 27 1.05 -19.74 3.54
CA PHE A 27 1.29 -18.70 4.55
C PHE A 27 0.15 -17.67 4.59
N THR A 28 -0.80 -17.86 5.50
CA THR A 28 -1.91 -16.92 5.76
C THR A 28 -1.94 -16.47 7.21
N PHE A 29 -2.49 -15.28 7.46
CA PHE A 29 -2.70 -14.76 8.80
C PHE A 29 -3.99 -13.94 8.87
N THR A 30 -4.81 -14.21 9.87
CA THR A 30 -6.06 -13.48 10.09
C THR A 30 -5.83 -12.36 11.09
N TYR A 31 -6.00 -11.12 10.66
CA TYR A 31 -5.88 -9.93 11.50
C TYR A 31 -7.10 -9.02 11.33
N LYS A 32 -7.72 -8.58 12.43
CA LYS A 32 -8.92 -7.71 12.42
C LYS A 32 -10.03 -8.22 11.49
N MET A 33 -10.31 -9.52 11.55
CA MET A 33 -11.31 -10.21 10.70
C MET A 33 -11.01 -10.18 9.18
N ARG A 34 -9.76 -9.94 8.79
CA ARG A 34 -9.29 -10.00 7.40
C ARG A 34 -8.17 -11.03 7.27
N THR A 35 -8.24 -11.85 6.23
CA THR A 35 -7.19 -12.83 5.91
C THR A 35 -6.16 -12.20 4.98
N TYR A 36 -4.90 -12.21 5.40
CA TYR A 36 -3.76 -11.75 4.62
C TYR A 36 -2.95 -12.94 4.13
N TYR A 37 -2.33 -12.79 2.97
CA TYR A 37 -1.53 -13.81 2.29
C TYR A 37 -0.10 -13.32 2.19
N PHE A 38 0.85 -14.22 2.43
CA PHE A 38 2.28 -13.91 2.46
C PHE A 38 3.04 -14.79 1.47
N CYS A 39 4.08 -14.23 0.88
CA CYS A 39 4.92 -14.98 -0.05
C CYS A 39 5.80 -16.03 0.65
N ALA A 40 6.08 -15.83 1.94
CA ALA A 40 7.00 -16.64 2.73
C ALA A 40 6.63 -16.60 4.22
N GLU A 41 7.07 -17.61 4.96
CA GLU A 41 6.89 -17.68 6.42
C GLU A 41 7.57 -16.50 7.15
N SER A 42 8.69 -16.02 6.62
CA SER A 42 9.41 -14.85 7.16
C SER A 42 8.57 -13.57 7.10
N CYS A 43 7.84 -13.33 5.99
CA CYS A 43 6.92 -12.20 5.86
C CYS A 43 5.75 -12.33 6.85
N ARG A 44 5.17 -13.53 6.99
CA ARG A 44 4.13 -13.80 8.00
C ARG A 44 4.60 -13.47 9.41
N LYS A 45 5.78 -13.97 9.81
CA LYS A 45 6.38 -13.71 11.13
C LYS A 45 6.70 -12.23 11.33
N ALA A 46 7.18 -11.53 10.31
CA ALA A 46 7.46 -10.10 10.37
C ALA A 46 6.18 -9.26 10.53
N PHE A 47 5.10 -9.69 9.88
CA PHE A 47 3.79 -9.08 9.99
C PHE A 47 3.15 -9.35 11.36
N GLU A 48 3.21 -10.59 11.86
CA GLU A 48 2.71 -10.98 13.19
C GLU A 48 3.37 -10.18 14.31
N LYS A 49 4.68 -9.91 14.21
CA LYS A 49 5.41 -9.13 15.21
C LYS A 49 4.89 -7.70 15.35
N ASN A 50 4.52 -7.05 14.25
CA ASN A 50 4.11 -5.63 14.25
C ASN A 50 3.16 -5.34 13.07
N PRO A 51 1.89 -5.80 13.11
CA PRO A 51 0.97 -5.63 11.99
C PRO A 51 0.62 -4.15 11.76
N GLU A 52 0.54 -3.35 12.82
CA GLU A 52 0.16 -1.93 12.75
C GLU A 52 1.13 -1.09 11.92
N LYS A 53 2.42 -1.45 11.90
CA LYS A 53 3.45 -0.80 11.09
C LYS A 53 3.12 -0.82 9.60
N TYR A 54 2.44 -1.88 9.14
CA TYR A 54 2.06 -2.07 7.74
C TYR A 54 0.68 -1.46 7.42
N PHE A 55 -0.14 -1.13 8.43
CA PHE A 55 -1.50 -0.60 8.24
C PHE A 55 -1.64 0.91 8.30
N GLY A 56 -0.57 1.65 8.58
CA GLY A 56 -0.69 3.09 8.58
C GLY A 56 0.54 3.79 9.10
N SER A 57 1.32 4.32 8.17
CA SER A 57 1.43 5.77 8.18
C SER A 57 1.40 6.24 6.73
N LYS A 58 0.33 6.96 6.37
CA LYS A 58 0.55 8.06 5.44
C LYS A 58 1.50 8.98 6.17
N THR A 59 2.81 8.72 6.04
CA THR A 59 3.84 9.65 6.50
C THR A 59 3.40 10.98 5.91
N SER A 60 3.03 11.92 6.77
CA SER A 60 2.79 13.31 6.40
C SER A 60 3.99 13.70 5.54
N LYS A 61 3.81 13.69 4.21
CA LYS A 61 4.93 13.88 3.29
C LYS A 61 5.62 15.17 3.74
N PRO A 62 6.94 15.18 3.98
CA PRO A 62 7.62 16.44 4.23
C PRO A 62 7.27 17.37 3.08
N LYS A 63 6.83 18.61 3.38
CA LYS A 63 6.49 19.61 2.36
C LYS A 63 7.75 19.88 1.54
N GLY A 64 7.94 19.13 0.46
CA GLY A 64 9.02 19.33 -0.51
C GLY A 64 8.85 20.65 -1.25
N TRP A 65 9.70 20.90 -2.23
CA TRP A 65 9.67 22.12 -3.05
C TRP A 65 8.25 22.48 -3.56
N TRP A 66 7.49 21.47 -4.01
CA TRP A 66 6.09 21.62 -4.42
C TRP A 66 5.13 22.04 -3.31
N GLY A 67 5.35 21.59 -2.07
CA GLY A 67 4.53 22.00 -0.92
C GLY A 67 4.72 23.47 -0.56
N ARG A 68 5.97 23.96 -0.61
CA ARG A 68 6.29 25.39 -0.39
C ARG A 68 5.77 26.26 -1.53
N TYR A 69 5.84 25.77 -2.76
CA TYR A 69 5.32 26.46 -3.95
C TYR A 69 3.79 26.62 -3.90
N LEU A 70 3.04 25.56 -3.57
CA LEU A 70 1.59 25.62 -3.43
C LEU A 70 1.13 26.60 -2.34
N GLU A 71 1.85 26.67 -1.22
CA GLU A 71 1.57 27.64 -0.15
C GLU A 71 1.82 29.09 -0.60
N ARG A 72 2.88 29.32 -1.40
CA ARG A 72 3.13 30.61 -2.04
C ARG A 72 2.01 30.98 -3.03
N LEU A 73 1.57 30.04 -3.87
CA LEU A 73 0.46 30.27 -4.79
C LEU A 73 -0.83 30.58 -4.03
N ASN A 74 -1.16 29.82 -2.99
CA ASN A 74 -2.35 30.07 -2.14
C ASN A 74 -2.33 31.46 -1.50
N ARG A 75 -1.16 31.96 -1.08
CA ARG A 75 -1.02 33.33 -0.56
C ARG A 75 -1.26 34.39 -1.64
N ILE A 76 -0.85 34.13 -2.88
CA ILE A 76 -1.02 35.07 -4.01
C ILE A 76 -2.46 35.07 -4.52
N THR A 77 -3.07 33.90 -4.66
CA THR A 77 -4.42 33.75 -5.22
C THR A 77 -5.53 33.70 -4.18
N GLY A 78 -5.19 33.69 -2.89
CA GLY A 78 -6.15 33.49 -1.80
C GLY A 78 -6.87 32.14 -1.87
N GLY A 79 -6.28 31.13 -2.52
CA GLY A 79 -6.89 29.82 -2.76
C GLY A 79 -7.97 29.82 -3.86
N ARG A 80 -8.12 30.90 -4.64
CA ARG A 80 -9.03 30.93 -5.78
C ARG A 80 -8.35 30.34 -7.02
N SER A 81 -9.07 29.51 -7.76
CA SER A 81 -8.61 29.00 -9.05
C SER A 81 -8.35 30.18 -10.00
N GLN A 82 -7.22 30.16 -10.73
CA GLN A 82 -6.91 31.20 -11.70
C GLN A 82 -8.04 31.26 -12.72
N LYS A 83 -8.66 32.44 -12.88
CA LYS A 83 -9.66 32.63 -13.93
C LYS A 83 -8.92 32.63 -15.26
N CYS A 84 -9.14 31.59 -16.06
CA CYS A 84 -8.83 31.66 -17.48
C CYS A 84 -9.76 32.72 -18.10
N HIS A 85 -9.17 33.61 -18.91
CA HIS A 85 -9.90 34.64 -19.64
C HIS A 85 -10.71 34.01 -20.78
#